data_AF-A0A359M3X1-F1
#
_entry.id   AF-A0A359M3X1-F1
#
_cell.length_a   1.000
_cell.length_b   1.000
_cell.length_c   1.000
_cell.angle_alpha   90.00
_cell.angle_beta   90.00
_cell.angle_gamma   90.00
#
_symmetry.space_group_name_H-M   'P 1'
#
loop_
_entity.id
_entity.type
_entity.pdbx_description
1 polymer ?
#
loop_
_entity_poly.entity_id
_entity_poly.type
_entity_poly.pdbx_seq_one_letter_code
_entity_poly.pdbx_strand_id
1 'polypeptide(L)' 'LDPIHHIARAAPSPVLFQFAHRDFHVPVERAQLFFEKAAEPKEIRWYEGGHGLDQKAVTDRETWLAEKLTLRR' A
#
# COMPACT_ATOMS: atom_id res chain seq x y z
N LEU A 1 -14.38 -13.27 -2.93
CA LEU A 1 -13.68 -12.52 -3.99
C LEU A 1 -12.22 -12.42 -3.57
N ASP A 2 -11.27 -12.66 -4.48
CA ASP A 2 -9.83 -12.53 -4.17
C ASP A 2 -9.30 -11.20 -4.75
N PRO A 3 -8.83 -10.24 -3.91
CA PRO A 3 -8.38 -8.93 -4.35
C PRO A 3 -7.30 -8.96 -5.44
N ILE A 4 -6.46 -10.01 -5.47
CA ILE A 4 -5.35 -10.11 -6.44
C ILE A 4 -5.82 -10.12 -7.91
N HIS A 5 -7.04 -10.61 -8.16
CA HIS A 5 -7.64 -10.65 -9.50
C HIS A 5 -8.32 -9.33 -9.89
N HIS A 6 -8.37 -8.35 -8.98
CA HIS A 6 -9.11 -7.11 -9.18
C HIS A 6 -8.24 -5.86 -9.05
N ILE A 7 -7.09 -5.93 -8.38
CA ILE A 7 -6.27 -4.75 -8.07
C ILE A 7 -5.80 -3.96 -9.29
N ALA A 8 -5.58 -4.62 -10.43
CA ALA A 8 -5.26 -3.94 -11.69
C ALA A 8 -6.34 -2.94 -12.14
N ARG A 9 -7.59 -3.12 -11.71
CA ARG A 9 -8.72 -2.24 -12.05
C ARG A 9 -8.69 -0.90 -11.30
N ALA A 10 -7.80 -0.74 -10.33
CA ALA A 10 -7.62 0.55 -9.65
C ALA A 10 -7.01 1.61 -10.58
N ALA A 11 -6.29 1.22 -11.63
CA ALA A 11 -5.77 2.16 -12.61
C ALA A 11 -6.91 2.93 -13.31
N PRO A 12 -6.72 4.23 -13.60
CA PRO A 12 -5.46 4.98 -13.48
C PRO A 12 -5.24 5.65 -12.12
N SER A 13 -6.06 5.37 -11.10
CA SER A 13 -5.87 5.94 -9.77
C SER A 13 -4.56 5.47 -9.14
N PRO A 14 -3.74 6.37 -8.57
CA PRO A 14 -2.54 5.98 -7.83
C PRO A 14 -2.87 5.08 -6.64
N VAL A 15 -2.01 4.09 -6.37
CA VAL A 15 -2.16 3.19 -5.22
C VAL A 15 -0.90 3.19 -4.36
N LEU A 16 -1.06 3.44 -3.06
CA LEU A 16 -0.04 3.22 -2.04
C LEU A 16 -0.31 1.92 -1.28
N PHE A 17 0.63 0.99 -1.36
CA PHE A 17 0.63 -0.23 -0.55
C PHE A 17 1.50 -0.02 0.69
N GLN A 18 0.96 -0.35 1.87
CA GLN A 18 1.67 -0.28 3.14
C GLN A 18 1.69 -1.65 3.79
N PHE A 19 2.86 -2.25 3.95
CA PHE A 19 3.04 -3.58 4.53
C PHE A 19 4.12 -3.58 5.62
N ALA A 20 4.09 -4.57 6.50
CA ALA A 20 5.11 -4.73 7.53
C ALA A 20 5.81 -6.09 7.44
N HIS A 21 7.11 -6.12 7.73
CA HIS A 21 7.93 -7.32 7.59
C HIS A 21 7.52 -8.48 8.53
N ARG A 22 6.87 -8.19 9.66
CA ARG A 22 6.44 -9.21 10.64
C ARG A 22 4.93 -9.39 10.67
N ASP A 23 4.20 -8.97 9.64
CA ASP A 23 2.77 -9.28 9.53
C ASP A 23 2.58 -10.75 9.12
N PHE A 24 2.13 -11.58 10.08
CA PHE A 24 1.87 -12.99 9.81
C PHE A 24 0.60 -13.22 8.97
N HIS A 25 -0.32 -12.27 8.94
CA HIS A 25 -1.53 -12.35 8.11
C HIS A 25 -1.22 -12.06 6.64
N VAL A 26 -0.22 -11.21 6.38
CA VAL A 26 0.20 -10.82 5.04
C VAL A 26 1.72 -11.06 4.89
N PRO A 27 2.15 -12.29 4.59
CA PRO A 27 3.55 -12.58 4.32
C PRO A 27 4.12 -11.71 3.19
N VAL A 28 5.42 -11.41 3.27
CA VAL A 28 6.13 -10.54 2.33
C VAL A 28 5.92 -10.98 0.88
N GLU A 29 5.95 -12.28 0.62
CA GLU A 29 5.78 -12.85 -0.72
C GLU A 29 4.38 -12.58 -1.27
N ARG A 30 3.34 -12.62 -0.40
CA ARG A 30 1.96 -12.28 -0.82
C ARG A 30 1.80 -10.80 -1.08
N ALA A 31 2.40 -9.95 -0.24
CA ALA A 31 2.41 -8.51 -0.42
C ALA A 31 3.09 -8.10 -1.73
N GLN A 32 4.25 -8.70 -2.03
CA GLN A 32 4.99 -8.50 -3.28
C GLN A 32 4.16 -8.93 -4.48
N LEU A 33 3.59 -10.15 -4.46
CA LEU A 33 2.75 -10.65 -5.54
C LEU A 33 1.54 -9.74 -5.77
N PHE A 34 0.92 -9.23 -4.71
CA PHE A 34 -0.22 -8.31 -4.83
C PHE A 34 0.18 -6.98 -5.46
N PHE A 35 1.33 -6.43 -5.06
CA PHE A 35 1.90 -5.22 -5.66
C PHE A 35 2.26 -5.43 -7.14
N GLU A 36 2.84 -6.57 -7.52
CA GLU A 36 3.16 -6.90 -8.91
C GLU A 36 1.92 -6.95 -9.80
N LYS A 37 0.80 -7.45 -9.28
CA LYS A 37 -0.49 -7.53 -10.00
C LYS A 37 -1.22 -6.19 -10.15
N ALA A 38 -0.85 -5.18 -9.37
CA ALA A 38 -1.39 -3.84 -9.54
C ALA A 38 -0.87 -3.18 -10.83
N ALA A 39 -1.71 -2.36 -11.47
CA ALA A 39 -1.30 -1.53 -12.59
C ALA A 39 -0.68 -0.21 -12.09
N GLU A 40 0.07 0.48 -12.95
CA GLU A 40 0.63 1.80 -12.64
C GLU A 40 -0.45 2.90 -12.63
N PRO A 41 -0.29 3.99 -11.85
CA PRO A 41 0.84 4.27 -10.95
C PRO A 41 0.70 3.59 -9.57
N LYS A 42 1.76 2.93 -9.11
CA LYS A 42 1.78 2.24 -7.80
C LYS A 42 3.06 2.49 -7.01
N GLU A 43 2.94 2.45 -5.69
CA GLU A 43 4.05 2.59 -4.75
C GLU A 43 3.89 1.59 -3.60
N ILE A 44 5.00 1.01 -3.13
CA ILE A 44 5.02 0.13 -1.95
C ILE A 44 5.95 0.71 -0.89
N ARG A 45 5.49 0.75 0.36
CA ARG A 45 6.29 1.12 1.53
C ARG A 45 6.26 0.00 2.56
N TRP A 46 7.44 -0.30 3.09
CA TRP A 46 7.64 -1.32 4.12
C TRP A 46 7.90 -0.69 5.47
N TYR A 47 7.28 -1.26 6.50
CA TYR A 47 7.32 -0.76 7.87
C TYR A 47 7.83 -1.82 8.83
N GLU A 48 8.44 -1.36 9.91
CA GLU A 48 8.80 -2.21 11.04
C GLU A 48 7.54 -2.45 11.88
N GLY A 49 7.08 -3.70 11.98
CA GLY A 49 5.86 -4.00 12.72
C GLY A 49 5.23 -5.32 12.32
N GLY A 50 4.04 -5.56 12.88
CA GLY A 50 3.14 -6.64 12.48
C GLY A 50 1.93 -6.09 11.75
N HIS A 51 0.76 -6.68 11.98
CA HIS A 51 -0.48 -6.28 11.30
C HIS A 51 -0.92 -4.83 11.61
N GLY A 52 -0.72 -4.39 12.85
CA GLY A 52 -0.88 -2.99 13.22
C GLY A 52 0.35 -2.19 12.79
N LEU A 53 0.20 -1.37 11.76
CA LEU A 53 1.26 -0.47 11.31
C LEU A 53 1.51 0.66 12.34
N ASP A 54 2.73 1.18 12.33
CA ASP A 54 3.20 2.19 13.28
C ASP A 54 2.78 3.63 12.91
N GLN A 55 3.16 4.59 13.77
CA GLN A 55 2.89 6.01 13.54
C GLN A 55 3.55 6.52 12.26
N LYS A 56 4.69 5.94 11.83
CA LYS A 56 5.35 6.33 10.59
C LYS A 56 4.46 5.99 9.39
N ALA A 57 3.83 4.82 9.38
CA ALA A 57 2.89 4.45 8.31
C ALA A 57 1.70 5.41 8.24
N VAL A 58 1.20 5.90 9.38
CA VAL A 58 0.12 6.89 9.40
C VAL A 58 0.58 8.20 8.74
N THR A 59 1.69 8.77 9.19
CA THR A 59 2.23 10.04 8.65
C THR A 59 2.54 9.95 7.16
N ASP A 60 3.11 8.83 6.72
CA ASP A 60 3.43 8.56 5.33
C ASP A 60 2.17 8.51 4.44
N ARG A 61 1.10 7.87 4.94
CA ARG A 61 -0.18 7.79 4.23
C ARG A 61 -0.86 9.15 4.13
N GLU A 62 -0.88 9.92 5.21
CA GLU A 62 -1.45 11.28 5.24
C GLU A 62 -0.72 12.19 4.25
N THR A 63 0.62 12.14 4.25
CA THR A 63 1.44 12.93 3.33
C THR A 63 1.18 12.52 1.88
N TRP A 64 1.20 11.23 1.59
CA TRP A 64 0.93 10.71 0.25
C TRP A 64 -0.48 11.09 -0.24
N LEU A 65 -1.50 10.99 0.62
CA LEU A 65 -2.87 11.40 0.29
C LEU A 65 -2.94 12.91 0.01
N ALA A 66 -2.33 13.73 0.86
CA ALA A 66 -2.31 15.18 0.66
C ALA A 66 -1.67 15.56 -0.68
N GLU A 67 -0.58 14.89 -1.07
CA GLU A 67 0.07 15.07 -2.37
C GLU A 67 -0.84 14.65 -3.54
N LYS A 68 -1.39 13.42 -3.51
CA LYS A 68 -2.21 12.90 -4.62
C LYS A 68 -3.54 13.63 -4.78
N LEU A 69 -4.11 14.14 -3.68
CA LEU A 69 -5.36 14.89 -3.68
C LEU A 69 -5.15 16.41 -3.79
N THR A 70 -3.89 16.88 -3.88
CA THR A 70 -3.55 18.31 -3.96
C THR A 70 -4.17 19.13 -2.82
N LEU A 71 -4.18 18.56 -1.61
CA LEU A 71 -4.69 19.26 -0.43
C LEU A 71 -3.66 20.31 0.00
N ARG A 72 -4.11 21.57 0.11
CA ARG A 72 -3.27 22.63 0.67
C ARG A 72 -3.14 22.39 2.17
N ARG A 73 -1.91 22.40 2.69
CA ARG A 73 -1.65 22.48 4.13
C ARG A 73 -1.94 23.88 4.63
#